data_AF-A0A7Y0BNI6-F1
#
_entry.id   AF-A0A7Y0BNI6-F1
#
_cell.length_a   1.000
_cell.length_b   1.000
_cell.length_c   1.000
_cell.angle_alpha   90.00
_cell.angle_beta   90.00
_cell.angle_gamma   90.00
#
_symmetry.space_group_name_H-M   'P 1'
#
loop_
_entity.id
_entity.type
_entity.pdbx_description
1 polymer ?
#
loop_
_entity_poly.entity_id
_entity_poly.type
_entity_poly.pdbx_seq_one_letter_code
_entity_poly.pdbx_strand_id
1 'polypeptide(L)'
;MPADIRTDGFARLSEATRAGPVTVRPVDVVEDSRCPMNARCIWAGRVVVSAVITEDGRKQERKLVLGEPALLTSGSVMLDTVEPPTRTDTQIRPQDYRFHFSWTGR
;
A
#
# COMPACT_ATOMS: atom_id res chain seq x y z
N MET A 1 -12.03 -17.04 11.46
CA MET A 1 -11.46 -16.00 12.35
C MET A 1 -11.41 -14.73 11.53
N PRO A 2 -12.10 -13.64 11.91
CA PRO A 2 -12.04 -12.41 11.14
C PRO A 2 -10.63 -11.85 11.23
N ALA A 3 -10.00 -11.62 10.07
CA ALA A 3 -8.72 -10.93 10.00
C ALA A 3 -8.85 -9.58 10.73
N ASP A 4 -8.10 -9.40 11.81
CA ASP A 4 -8.01 -8.13 12.51
C ASP A 4 -7.67 -7.05 11.48
N ILE A 5 -8.63 -6.20 11.17
CA ILE A 5 -8.40 -5.05 10.31
C ILE A 5 -7.47 -4.14 11.11
N ARG A 6 -6.20 -4.10 10.70
CA ARG A 6 -5.18 -3.40 11.48
C ARG A 6 -5.45 -1.90 11.41
N THR A 7 -5.49 -1.23 12.56
CA THR A 7 -5.75 0.22 12.68
C THR A 7 -4.47 1.06 12.71
N ASP A 8 -3.32 0.39 12.55
CA ASP A 8 -1.97 0.94 12.62
C ASP A 8 -1.49 1.53 11.28
N GLY A 9 -2.32 1.48 10.23
CA GLY A 9 -1.96 1.91 8.88
C GLY A 9 -1.11 0.90 8.10
N PHE A 10 -0.73 -0.24 8.71
CA PHE A 10 0.01 -1.28 8.00
C PHE A 10 -0.96 -2.28 7.35
N ALA A 11 -0.78 -2.51 6.04
CA ALA A 11 -1.53 -3.52 5.30
C ALA A 11 -0.60 -4.39 4.45
N ARG A 12 -0.92 -5.68 4.33
CA ARG A 12 -0.33 -6.54 3.31
C ARG A 12 -1.04 -6.48 1.97
N LEU A 13 -0.41 -7.01 0.93
CA LEU A 13 -1.10 -7.24 -0.33
C LEU A 13 -2.29 -8.18 -0.06
N SER A 14 -3.48 -7.83 -0.53
CA SER A 14 -4.75 -8.54 -0.25
C SER A 14 -5.33 -8.33 1.16
N GLU A 15 -4.69 -7.53 2.03
CA GLU A 15 -5.13 -7.32 3.42
C GLU A 15 -5.74 -5.92 3.61
N ALA A 16 -6.90 -5.84 4.25
CA ALA A 16 -7.53 -4.56 4.54
C ALA A 16 -6.96 -3.96 5.84
N THR A 17 -6.58 -2.69 5.80
CA THR A 17 -6.23 -1.89 6.98
C THR A 17 -7.24 -0.75 7.15
N ARG A 18 -7.47 -0.31 8.37
CA ARG A 18 -8.31 0.85 8.67
C ARG A 18 -7.39 2.01 9.03
N ALA A 19 -7.42 3.06 8.22
CA ALA A 19 -6.65 4.26 8.44
C ALA A 19 -7.64 5.39 8.82
N GLY A 20 -7.78 5.66 10.12
CA GLY A 20 -8.80 6.58 10.62
C GLY A 20 -10.24 6.11 10.32
N PRO A 21 -11.09 6.93 9.66
CA PRO A 21 -12.46 6.56 9.30
C PRO A 21 -12.55 5.68 8.04
N VAL A 22 -11.44 5.48 7.31
CA VAL A 22 -11.44 4.82 6.00
C VAL A 22 -10.83 3.43 6.07
N THR A 23 -11.27 2.51 5.22
CA THR A 23 -10.65 1.18 5.09
C THR A 23 -9.89 1.09 3.77
N VAL A 24 -8.58 0.93 3.82
CA VAL A 24 -7.71 0.80 2.65
C VAL A 24 -7.38 -0.68 2.45
N ARG A 25 -7.67 -1.22 1.26
CA ARG A 25 -7.31 -2.60 0.92
C ARG A 25 -6.51 -2.65 -0.37
N PRO A 26 -5.19 -2.92 -0.33
CA PRO A 26 -4.41 -3.17 -1.52
C PRO A 26 -4.94 -4.42 -2.22
N VAL A 27 -5.33 -4.28 -3.48
CA VAL A 27 -5.82 -5.40 -4.30
C VAL A 27 -4.74 -5.94 -5.22
N ASP A 28 -3.91 -5.05 -5.79
CA ASP A 28 -2.89 -5.45 -6.75
C ASP A 28 -1.77 -4.40 -6.85
N VAL A 29 -0.60 -4.80 -7.34
CA VAL A 29 0.51 -3.89 -7.59
C VAL A 29 0.55 -3.57 -9.09
N VAL A 30 0.14 -2.36 -9.45
CA VAL A 30 0.03 -1.91 -10.85
C VAL A 30 1.41 -1.70 -11.47
N GLU A 31 2.35 -1.16 -10.68
CA GLU A 31 3.71 -0.90 -11.14
C GLU A 31 4.67 -1.10 -9.98
N ASP A 32 5.60 -2.04 -10.09
CA ASP A 32 6.69 -2.17 -9.12
C ASP A 32 8.04 -1.98 -9.80
N SER A 33 8.40 -0.72 -10.06
CA SER A 33 9.76 -0.37 -10.50
C SER A 33 10.77 -0.40 -9.34
N ARG A 34 10.62 -1.35 -8.41
CA ARG A 34 11.61 -1.60 -7.37
C ARG A 34 12.79 -2.24 -8.05
N CYS A 35 13.90 -1.51 -8.15
CA CYS A 35 15.09 -2.14 -8.68
C CYS A 35 15.45 -3.37 -7.85
N PRO A 36 15.56 -4.53 -8.48
CA PRO A 36 16.23 -5.64 -7.83
C PRO A 36 17.67 -5.21 -7.55
N MET A 37 18.25 -5.67 -6.45
CA MET A 37 19.65 -5.41 -6.07
C MET A 37 20.69 -5.78 -7.16
N ASN A 38 20.27 -6.45 -8.24
CA ASN A 38 21.10 -6.81 -9.39
C ASN A 38 21.07 -5.78 -10.54
N ALA A 39 20.24 -4.74 -10.44
CA ALA A 39 20.24 -3.60 -11.35
C ALA A 39 20.68 -2.36 -10.57
N ARG A 40 21.75 -1.69 -11.02
CA ARG A 40 22.18 -0.37 -10.51
C ARG A 40 21.02 0.62 -10.69
N CYS A 41 20.11 0.72 -9.73
CA CYS A 41 19.04 1.71 -9.81
C CYS A 41 19.59 3.09 -9.51
N ILE A 42 19.33 3.98 -10.44
CA ILE A 42 19.75 5.37 -10.39
C ILE A 42 18.60 6.22 -9.79
N TRP A 43 17.37 5.69 -9.73
CA TRP A 43 16.17 6.40 -9.29
C TRP A 43 15.53 5.71 -8.07
N ALA A 44 14.99 6.49 -7.12
CA ALA A 44 14.23 5.96 -5.99
C ALA A 44 13.02 5.20 -6.52
N GLY A 45 13.01 3.87 -6.38
CA GLY A 45 12.01 3.00 -7.01
C GLY A 45 10.58 3.45 -6.73
N ARG A 46 9.79 3.63 -7.80
CA ARG A 46 8.38 4.01 -7.72
C ARG A 46 7.56 2.74 -7.69
N VAL A 47 6.71 2.60 -6.67
CA VAL A 47 5.71 1.52 -6.58
C VAL A 47 4.33 2.14 -6.66
N VAL A 48 3.52 1.68 -7.61
CA VAL A 48 2.11 2.02 -7.75
C VAL A 48 1.30 0.78 -7.37
N VAL A 49 0.50 0.88 -6.33
CA VAL A 49 -0.44 -0.17 -5.92
C VAL A 49 -1.87 0.28 -6.16
N SER A 50 -2.69 -0.60 -6.71
CA SER A 50 -4.14 -0.41 -6.71
C SER A 50 -4.68 -0.83 -5.34
N ALA A 51 -5.30 0.11 -4.65
CA ALA A 51 -5.99 -0.12 -3.40
C ALA A 51 -7.47 0.29 -3.51
N VAL A 52 -8.35 -0.52 -2.95
CA VAL A 52 -9.76 -0.20 -2.80
C VAL A 52 -9.95 0.44 -1.44
N ILE A 53 -10.37 1.69 -1.45
CA ILE A 53 -10.60 2.51 -0.26
C ILE A 53 -12.11 2.53 -0.02
N THR A 54 -12.53 2.19 1.19
CA THR A 54 -13.92 2.21 1.60
C THR A 54 -14.14 3.34 2.59
N GLU A 55 -14.89 4.35 2.17
CA GLU A 55 -15.28 5.55 2.94
C GLU A 55 -16.80 5.60 3.01
N ASP A 56 -17.36 5.65 4.22
CA ASP A 56 -18.81 5.79 4.44
C ASP A 56 -19.67 4.78 3.64
N GLY A 57 -19.19 3.53 3.52
CA GLY A 57 -19.83 2.46 2.76
C GLY A 57 -19.63 2.52 1.24
N ARG A 58 -19.00 3.57 0.69
CA ARG A 58 -18.60 3.65 -0.72
C ARG A 58 -17.20 3.09 -0.91
N LYS A 59 -17.06 2.12 -1.82
CA LYS A 59 -15.78 1.57 -2.25
C LYS A 59 -15.28 2.35 -3.46
N GLN A 60 -14.03 2.80 -3.40
CA GLN A 60 -13.39 3.55 -4.46
C GLN A 60 -12.01 2.97 -4.72
N GLU A 61 -11.76 2.54 -5.96
CA GLU A 61 -10.45 2.07 -6.36
C GLU A 61 -9.54 3.27 -6.66
N ARG A 62 -8.35 3.27 -6.05
CA ARG A 62 -7.34 4.31 -6.20
C ARG A 62 -5.97 3.69 -6.34
N LYS A 63 -5.18 4.29 -7.23
CA LYS A 63 -3.77 3.97 -7.39
C LYS A 63 -2.99 4.80 -6.38
N LEU A 64 -2.36 4.13 -5.42
CA LEU A 64 -1.48 4.73 -4.42
C LEU A 64 -0.05 4.59 -4.90
N VAL A 65 0.69 5.69 -4.91
CA VAL A 65 2.10 5.70 -5.32
C VAL A 65 2.96 5.85 -4.07
N LEU A 66 4.01 5.03 -3.96
CA LEU A 66 4.98 5.12 -2.88
C LEU A 66 5.62 6.51 -2.84
N GLY A 67 5.54 7.15 -1.67
CA GLY A 67 6.03 8.50 -1.43
C GLY A 67 5.08 9.61 -1.91
N GLU A 68 3.92 9.29 -2.50
CA GLU A 68 2.94 10.30 -2.92
C GLU A 68 1.62 10.17 -2.13
N PRO A 69 1.12 11.27 -1.53
CA PRO A 69 -0.17 11.28 -0.88
C PRO A 69 -1.30 11.27 -1.93
N ALA A 70 -2.15 10.25 -1.88
CA ALA A 70 -3.40 10.21 -2.61
C ALA A 70 -4.49 11.00 -1.88
N LEU A 71 -5.02 12.01 -2.55
CA LEU A 71 -6.14 12.81 -2.06
C LEU A 71 -7.45 12.01 -2.18
N LEU A 72 -8.15 11.87 -1.06
CA LEU A 72 -9.43 11.20 -0.93
C LEU A 72 -10.53 12.20 -0.58
N THR A 73 -11.75 11.70 -0.48
CA THR A 73 -12.90 12.53 -0.11
C THR A 73 -12.90 12.85 1.39
N SER A 74 -12.54 11.91 2.28
CA SER A 74 -12.47 12.17 3.73
C SER A 74 -11.09 12.58 4.24
N GLY A 75 -10.05 12.60 3.41
CA GLY A 75 -8.70 13.02 3.83
C GLY A 75 -7.64 12.77 2.76
N SER A 76 -6.41 12.50 3.18
CA SER A 76 -5.33 12.03 2.31
C SER A 76 -4.73 10.75 2.89
N VAL A 77 -4.43 9.79 2.02
CA VAL A 77 -3.69 8.59 2.38
C VAL A 77 -2.36 8.60 1.63
N MET A 78 -1.26 8.35 2.32
CA MET A 78 0.06 8.29 1.72
C MET A 78 0.66 6.91 1.94
N LEU A 79 1.25 6.35 0.89
CA LEU A 79 2.04 5.15 1.00
C LEU A 79 3.47 5.56 1.39
N ASP A 80 3.81 5.45 2.66
CA ASP A 80 5.11 5.86 3.19
C ASP A 80 6.21 4.86 2.85
N THR A 81 5.93 3.56 2.95
CA THR A 81 6.95 2.52 2.84
C THR A 81 6.36 1.21 2.30
N VAL A 82 7.14 0.51 1.46
CA VAL A 82 6.86 -0.87 1.03
C VAL A 82 8.03 -1.76 1.45
N GLU A 83 7.74 -2.79 2.23
CA GLU A 83 8.67 -3.84 2.62
C GLU A 83 8.12 -5.22 2.19
N PRO A 84 8.95 -6.26 2.00
CA PRO A 84 10.40 -6.24 1.93
C PRO A 84 10.94 -5.69 0.58
N PRO A 85 12.21 -5.26 0.54
CA PRO A 85 12.93 -5.06 -0.71
C PRO A 85 12.99 -6.39 -1.48
N THR A 86 12.81 -6.35 -2.80
CA THR A 86 12.91 -7.51 -3.68
C THR A 86 14.31 -8.11 -3.57
N ARG A 87 14.49 -9.16 -2.75
CA ARG A 87 15.66 -10.03 -2.79
C ARG A 87 15.37 -11.15 -3.79
N THR A 88 16.24 -11.28 -4.78
CA THR A 88 16.19 -12.27 -5.87
C THR A 88 16.24 -13.74 -5.38
N ASP A 89 16.48 -13.97 -4.09
CA ASP A 89 16.83 -15.29 -3.55
C ASP A 89 15.70 -15.97 -2.76
N THR A 90 14.49 -15.41 -2.71
CA THR A 90 13.38 -16.05 -2.00
C THR A 90 12.05 -15.76 -2.68
N GLN A 91 11.19 -16.77 -2.81
CA GLN A 91 9.81 -16.58 -3.23
C GLN A 91 9.04 -15.82 -2.16
N ILE A 92 9.09 -14.48 -2.22
CA ILE A 92 8.36 -13.59 -1.32
C ILE A 92 6.87 -13.84 -1.60
N ARG A 93 6.17 -14.40 -0.61
CA ARG A 93 4.74 -14.64 -0.76
C ARG A 93 4.03 -13.28 -0.78
N PRO A 94 2.90 -13.12 -1.49
CA PRO A 94 2.11 -11.89 -1.50
C PRO A 94 1.77 -11.39 -0.08
N GLN A 95 1.56 -12.32 0.84
CA GLN A 95 1.30 -12.08 2.26
C GLN A 95 2.50 -11.51 3.06
N ASP A 96 3.71 -11.52 2.52
CA ASP A 96 4.90 -10.93 3.16
C ASP A 96 5.14 -9.49 2.72
N TYR A 97 4.44 -9.02 1.68
CA TYR A 97 4.42 -7.59 1.35
C TYR A 97 3.74 -6.82 2.48
N ARG A 98 4.41 -5.80 3.01
CA ARG A 98 3.91 -4.84 3.99
C ARG A 98 3.97 -3.46 3.37
N PHE A 99 2.82 -2.82 3.29
CA PHE A 99 2.64 -1.45 2.88
C PHE A 99 2.28 -0.65 4.13
N HIS A 100 2.99 0.45 4.37
CA HIS A 100 2.66 1.39 5.43
C HIS A 100 1.90 2.58 4.83
N PHE A 101 0.64 2.72 5.21
CA PHE A 101 -0.23 3.80 4.80
C PHE A 101 -0.44 4.77 5.96
N SER A 102 0.07 5.99 5.86
CA SER A 102 -0.34 7.07 6.76
C SER A 102 -1.64 7.71 6.26
N TRP A 103 -2.58 7.92 7.17
CA TRP A 103 -3.78 8.69 6.89
C TRP A 103 -3.70 10.03 7.60
N THR A 104 -3.99 11.08 6.85
CA THR A 104 -4.12 12.45 7.37
C THR A 104 -5.56 12.90 7.12
N GLY A 105 -6.32 13.04 8.20
CA GLY A 105 -7.64 13.66 8.17
C GLY A 105 -7.53 15.15 7.89
N ARG A 106 -8.45 15.67 7.08
CA ARG A 106 -8.64 17.12 6.94
C ARG A 106 -9.58 17.62 8.04
#